data_AF-A0A8I1P1T8-F1
#
_entry.id   AF-A0A8I1P1T8-F1
#
_cell.length_a   1.000
_cell.length_b   1.000
_cell.length_c   1.000
_cell.angle_alpha   90.00
_cell.angle_beta   90.00
_cell.angle_gamma   90.00
#
_symmetry.space_group_name_H-M   'P 1'
#
loop_
_entity.id
_entity.type
_entity.pdbx_description
1 polymer ?
#
loop_
_entity_poly.entity_id
_entity_poly.type
_entity_poly.pdbx_seq_one_letter_code
_entity_poly.pdbx_strand_id
1 'polypeptide(L)'
;MSNKPAHKIRDGLLAVTIWENEHDGKSYYSVDLTRSYKDGDDWKESKSLSARDLLKAANLINQAYNWILHSNNTPSDDIDQYAE
;
A
#
# COMPACT_ATOMS: atom_id res chain seq x y z
N MET A 1 5.54 -9.99 -15.72
CA MET A 1 6.09 -10.37 -14.41
C MET A 1 5.10 -9.92 -13.35
N SER A 2 4.73 -10.78 -12.40
CA SER A 2 3.82 -10.37 -11.32
C SER A 2 4.63 -9.54 -10.34
N ASN A 3 4.52 -8.21 -10.42
CA ASN A 3 5.06 -7.33 -9.39
C ASN A 3 4.41 -7.75 -8.08
N LYS A 4 5.20 -8.14 -7.08
CA LYS A 4 4.67 -8.38 -5.75
C LYS A 4 4.32 -7.01 -5.15
N PRO A 5 3.24 -6.91 -4.37
CA PRO A 5 2.94 -5.66 -3.69
C PRO A 5 4.10 -5.33 -2.74
N ALA A 6 4.53 -4.07 -2.76
CA ALA A 6 5.57 -3.56 -1.89
C ALA A 6 5.08 -3.56 -0.42
N HIS A 7 3.80 -3.23 -0.22
CA HIS A 7 3.18 -3.30 1.08
C HIS A 7 1.66 -3.50 0.98
N LYS A 8 1.04 -4.11 1.99
CA LYS A 8 -0.43 -4.24 2.06
C LYS A 8 -0.90 -4.04 3.50
N ILE A 9 -1.79 -3.08 3.70
CA ILE A 9 -2.36 -2.71 5.00
C ILE A 9 -3.85 -3.10 4.99
N ARG A 10 -4.38 -3.64 6.09
CA ARG A 10 -5.78 -4.07 6.20
C ARG A 10 -6.49 -3.48 7.40
N ASP A 11 -7.77 -3.16 7.24
CA ASP A 11 -8.72 -2.85 8.33
C ASP A 11 -10.04 -3.57 8.05
N GLY A 12 -10.24 -4.72 8.70
CA GLY A 12 -11.39 -5.58 8.48
C GLY A 12 -11.47 -6.07 7.03
N LEU A 13 -12.55 -5.71 6.34
CA LEU A 13 -12.77 -6.07 4.94
C LEU A 13 -12.05 -5.14 3.96
N LEU A 14 -11.49 -4.02 4.41
CA LEU A 14 -10.77 -3.09 3.54
C LEU A 14 -9.28 -3.41 3.53
N ALA A 15 -8.66 -3.23 2.38
CA ALA A 15 -7.23 -3.31 2.23
C ALA A 15 -6.73 -2.19 1.32
N VAL A 16 -5.59 -1.62 1.66
CA VAL A 16 -4.79 -0.79 0.76
C VAL A 16 -3.54 -1.56 0.38
N THR A 17 -3.35 -1.76 -0.92
CA THR A 17 -2.19 -2.44 -1.50
C THR A 17 -1.33 -1.40 -2.21
N ILE A 18 -0.05 -1.35 -1.85
CA ILE A 18 0.94 -0.43 -2.42
C ILE A 18 1.82 -1.25 -3.35
N TRP A 19 2.01 -0.77 -4.57
CA TRP A 19 2.84 -1.37 -5.60
C TRP A 19 4.00 -0.45 -5.90
N GLU A 20 5.22 -0.98 -5.88
CA GLU A 20 6.38 -0.29 -6.42
C GLU A 20 6.46 -0.59 -7.93
N ASN A 21 6.64 0.47 -8.70
CA ASN A 21 6.83 0.41 -10.14
C ASN A 21 8.11 1.16 -10.49
N GLU A 22 8.72 0.80 -11.60
CA GLU A 22 9.92 1.46 -12.10
C GLU A 22 9.68 1.94 -13.53
N HIS A 23 10.06 3.19 -13.82
CA HIS A 23 10.09 3.72 -15.17
C HIS A 23 11.29 4.63 -15.34
N ASP A 24 12.09 4.40 -16.38
CA ASP A 24 13.32 5.13 -16.68
C ASP A 24 14.27 5.26 -15.47
N GLY A 25 14.45 4.17 -14.72
CA GLY A 25 15.31 4.12 -13.53
C GLY A 25 14.80 4.91 -12.32
N LYS A 26 13.54 5.36 -12.35
CA LYS A 26 12.88 6.02 -11.21
C LYS A 26 11.76 5.13 -10.69
N SER A 27 11.84 4.80 -9.39
CA SER A 27 10.74 4.14 -8.69
C SER A 27 9.60 5.12 -8.42
N TYR A 28 8.37 4.65 -8.59
CA TYR A 28 7.17 5.34 -8.17
C TYR A 28 6.14 4.33 -7.64
N TYR A 29 5.28 4.79 -6.74
CA TYR A 29 4.30 3.94 -6.09
C TYR A 29 2.90 4.15 -6.65
N SER A 30 2.16 3.06 -6.84
CA SER A 30 0.71 3.08 -7.09
C SER A 30 -0.03 2.39 -5.94
N VAL A 31 -1.30 2.73 -5.75
CA VAL A 31 -2.08 2.28 -4.60
C VAL A 31 -3.46 1.80 -5.04
N ASP A 32 -3.86 0.61 -4.60
CA ASP A 32 -5.20 0.07 -4.77
C ASP A 32 -5.91 -0.06 -3.41
N LEU A 33 -7.06 0.60 -3.27
CA LEU A 33 -7.99 0.41 -2.16
C LEU A 33 -9.08 -0.58 -2.59
N THR A 34 -9.22 -1.68 -1.87
CA THR A 34 -10.22 -2.71 -2.14
C THR A 34 -11.00 -3.10 -0.91
N ARG A 35 -12.24 -3.55 -1.11
CA ARG A 35 -13.11 -4.14 -0.10
C ARG A 35 -13.37 -5.60 -0.46
N SER A 36 -13.02 -6.50 0.45
CA SER A 36 -13.36 -7.92 0.37
C SER A 36 -14.84 -8.14 0.69
N TYR A 37 -15.48 -9.02 -0.06
CA TYR A 37 -16.83 -9.51 0.21
C TYR A 37 -16.91 -10.99 -0.16
N LYS A 38 -17.90 -11.69 0.40
CA LYS A 38 -18.15 -13.09 0.07
C LYS A 38 -19.26 -13.19 -0.96
N ASP A 39 -19.05 -13.99 -1.99
CA ASP A 39 -20.03 -14.34 -3.02
C ASP A 39 -20.14 -15.86 -3.09
N GLY A 40 -21.19 -16.41 -2.47
CA GLY A 40 -21.29 -17.85 -2.20
C GLY A 40 -20.17 -18.32 -1.27
N ASP A 41 -19.31 -19.22 -1.78
CA ASP A 41 -18.15 -19.74 -1.05
C ASP A 41 -16.85 -19.00 -1.39
N ASP A 42 -16.87 -18.14 -2.40
CA ASP A 42 -15.68 -17.43 -2.86
C ASP A 42 -15.54 -16.05 -2.21
N TRP A 43 -14.30 -15.68 -1.89
CA TRP A 43 -13.96 -14.32 -1.52
C TRP A 43 -13.60 -13.52 -2.77
N LYS A 44 -14.21 -12.34 -2.91
CA LYS A 44 -13.99 -11.42 -4.03
C LYS A 44 -13.61 -10.03 -3.49
N GLU A 45 -12.93 -9.25 -4.32
CA GLU A 45 -12.60 -7.85 -4.02
C GLU A 45 -13.44 -6.91 -4.89
N SER A 46 -13.77 -5.73 -4.35
CA SER A 46 -14.47 -4.65 -5.06
C SER A 46 -13.81 -3.31 -4.79
N LYS A 47 -13.94 -2.39 -5.75
CA LYS A 47 -13.57 -0.97 -5.58
C LYS A 47 -14.72 -0.11 -5.04
N SER A 48 -15.93 -0.68 -4.96
CA SER A 48 -17.09 0.00 -4.40
C SER A 48 -17.07 -0.03 -2.87
N LEU A 49 -17.21 1.15 -2.27
CA LEU A 49 -17.20 1.34 -0.83
C LEU A 49 -18.59 1.71 -0.33
N SER A 50 -18.94 1.25 0.87
CA SER A 50 -20.15 1.69 1.57
C SER A 50 -19.86 2.94 2.43
N ALA A 51 -20.90 3.65 2.86
CA ALA A 51 -20.75 4.81 3.75
C ALA A 51 -19.98 4.49 5.06
N ARG A 52 -20.08 3.25 5.55
CA ARG A 52 -19.37 2.79 6.77
C ARG A 52 -17.87 2.57 6.54
N ASP A 53 -17.46 2.41 5.29
CA ASP A 53 -16.08 2.15 4.92
C ASP A 53 -15.26 3.45 4.83
N LEU A 54 -15.90 4.62 4.73
CA LEU A 54 -15.24 5.87 4.37
C LEU A 54 -14.13 6.29 5.34
N LEU A 55 -14.38 6.25 6.66
CA LEU A 55 -13.36 6.64 7.64
C LEU A 55 -12.20 5.65 7.69
N LYS A 56 -12.49 4.35 7.53
CA LYS A 56 -11.46 3.30 7.47
C LYS A 56 -10.61 3.42 6.21
N ALA A 57 -11.26 3.66 5.07
CA ALA A 57 -10.60 3.93 3.80
C ALA A 57 -9.66 5.13 3.92
N ALA A 58 -10.14 6.25 4.46
CA ALA A 58 -9.32 7.44 4.67
C ALA A 58 -8.11 7.14 5.57
N ASN A 59 -8.31 6.41 6.67
CA ASN A 59 -7.22 6.01 7.56
C ASN A 59 -6.19 5.09 6.87
N LEU A 60 -6.63 4.12 6.06
CA LEU A 60 -5.73 3.26 5.31
C LEU A 60 -4.95 4.03 4.24
N ILE A 61 -5.59 4.99 3.55
CA ILE A 61 -4.92 5.85 2.59
C ILE A 61 -3.87 6.74 3.28
N ASN A 62 -4.17 7.30 4.45
CA ASN A 62 -3.19 8.06 5.24
C ASN A 62 -1.98 7.20 5.65
N GLN A 63 -2.22 5.96 6.08
CA GLN A 63 -1.13 5.03 6.42
C GLN A 63 -0.27 4.68 5.20
N ALA A 64 -0.89 4.46 4.04
CA ALA A 64 -0.16 4.21 2.80
C ALA A 64 0.67 5.42 2.36
N TYR A 65 0.11 6.63 2.45
CA TYR A 65 0.83 7.88 2.18
C TYR A 65 2.08 8.00 3.07
N ASN A 66 1.91 7.79 4.38
CA ASN A 66 3.03 7.83 5.31
C ASN A 66 4.08 6.77 4.95
N TRP A 67 3.67 5.54 4.68
CA TRP A 67 4.60 4.47 4.29
C TRP A 67 5.41 4.82 3.04
N ILE A 68 4.77 5.39 2.01
CA ILE A 68 5.45 5.82 0.77
C ILE A 68 6.46 6.94 1.05
N LEU A 69 6.08 7.93 1.88
CA LEU A 69 7.00 9.01 2.27
C LEU A 69 8.26 8.47 2.96
N HIS A 70 8.10 7.54 3.90
CA HIS A 70 9.24 6.94 4.59
C HIS A 70 10.10 6.10 3.64
N SER A 71 9.47 5.36 2.73
CA SER A 71 10.18 4.52 1.75
C SER A 71 11.02 5.37 0.78
N ASN A 72 10.49 6.51 0.34
CA ASN A 72 11.22 7.48 -0.49
C ASN A 72 12.34 8.20 0.25
N ASN A 73 12.21 8.35 1.57
CA ASN A 73 13.17 9.05 2.42
C ASN A 73 14.14 8.09 3.12
N THR A 74 14.25 6.83 2.68
CA THR A 74 15.28 5.92 3.19
C THR A 74 16.64 6.56 2.91
N PRO A 75 17.34 7.08 3.94
CA PRO A 75 18.69 7.55 3.75
C PRO A 75 19.49 6.33 3.29
N SER A 76 20.33 6.47 2.28
CA SER A 76 21.31 5.44 1.93
C SER A 76 21.97 4.94 3.22
N ASP A 77 21.87 3.63 3.50
CA ASP A 77 22.43 2.94 4.68
C ASP A 77 23.98 2.96 4.72
N ASP A 78 24.60 4.06 4.29
CA ASP A 78 26.03 4.35 4.33
C ASP A 78 26.39 5.15 5.60
N ILE A 79 25.82 4.82 6.76
CA ILE A 79 26.16 5.47 8.05
C ILE A 79 27.24 4.67 8.82
N ASP A 80 27.64 3.50 8.34
CA ASP A 80 28.70 2.69 8.99
C ASP A 80 30.14 3.06 8.56
N GLN A 81 30.34 4.08 7.71
CA GLN A 81 31.68 4.47 7.22
C GLN A 81 32.40 5.55 8.06
N TYR A 82 31.79 6.08 9.12
CA TYR A 82 32.37 7.15 9.96
C TYR A 82 32.64 6.75 11.42
N ALA A 83 32.59 5.47 11.76
CA ALA A 83 33.10 4.97 13.03
C ALA A 83 34.61 4.70 12.93
N GLU A 84 35.41 5.76 12.84
CA GLU A 84 36.83 5.72 13.22
C GLU A 84 36.99 5.77 14.74
#